data_AF-A0A352Y4C3-F1
#
_entry.id   AF-A0A352Y4C3-F1
#
_cell.length_a   1.000
_cell.length_b   1.000
_cell.length_c   1.000
_cell.angle_alpha   90.00
_cell.angle_beta   90.00
_cell.angle_gamma   90.00
#
_symmetry.space_group_name_H-M   'P 1'
#
loop_
_entity.id
_entity.type
_entity.pdbx_description
1 polymer ?
#
loop_
_entity_poly.entity_id
_entity_poly.type
_entity_poly.pdbx_seq_one_letter_code
_entity_poly.pdbx_strand_id
1 'polypeptide(L)'
;MINATWRKRLSVWRNRFYLYPSPEPLSHTWVFWLATGVVAFLALLFSAYFIFYLTGRHDAFLTNAEDLGIMDQAIWNTVHGQLLHQTICNIVHDTNCYSLDGISRFAIHFEPILFPVSLLYVFWPDPKTLLVIQTLV
;
A
#
# COMPACT_ATOMS: atom_id res chain seq x y z
N MET A 1 22.80 5.19 39.26
CA MET A 1 23.91 4.37 38.72
C MET A 1 23.33 3.21 37.93
N ILE A 2 23.51 3.13 36.61
CA ILE A 2 22.97 2.03 35.80
C ILE A 2 23.72 0.74 36.15
N ASN A 3 22.98 -0.28 36.60
CA ASN A 3 23.45 -1.61 37.00
C ASN A 3 24.32 -2.25 35.89
N ALA A 4 25.39 -2.95 36.28
CA ALA A 4 26.33 -3.59 35.37
C ALA A 4 25.66 -4.58 34.39
N THR A 5 24.57 -5.22 34.81
CA THR A 5 23.76 -6.11 33.95
C THR A 5 23.08 -5.35 32.80
N TRP A 6 22.55 -4.15 33.06
CA TRP A 6 21.94 -3.31 32.04
C TRP A 6 22.97 -2.79 31.03
N ARG A 7 24.19 -2.47 31.48
CA ARG A 7 25.30 -2.09 30.56
C ARG A 7 25.67 -3.24 29.62
N LYS A 8 25.75 -4.46 30.14
CA LYS A 8 26.06 -5.66 29.33
C LYS A 8 24.96 -5.96 28.31
N ARG A 9 23.69 -5.86 28.70
CA ARG A 9 22.55 -6.03 27.78
C ARG A 9 22.54 -4.99 26.67
N LEU A 10 22.75 -3.71 27.00
CA LEU A 10 22.83 -2.62 26.02
C LEU A 10 24.01 -2.80 25.05
N SER A 11 25.18 -3.23 25.54
CA SER A 11 26.34 -3.55 24.71
C SER A 11 26.05 -4.68 23.71
N VAL A 12 25.40 -5.75 24.16
CA VAL A 12 25.02 -6.88 23.29
C VAL A 12 23.97 -6.44 22.26
N TRP A 13 22.98 -5.64 22.68
CA TRP A 13 21.95 -5.12 21.78
C TRP A 13 22.55 -4.17 20.73
N ARG A 14 23.50 -3.30 21.11
CA ARG A 14 24.28 -2.48 20.17
C ARG A 14 25.09 -3.35 19.21
N ASN A 15 25.82 -4.35 19.72
CA ASN A 15 26.61 -5.25 18.87
C ASN A 15 25.76 -6.07 17.89
N ARG A 16 24.49 -6.34 18.21
CA ARG A 16 23.58 -7.00 17.25
C ARG A 16 23.28 -6.14 16.02
N PHE A 17 23.29 -4.81 16.14
CA PHE A 17 23.19 -3.91 14.98
C PHE A 17 24.52 -3.75 14.22
N TYR A 18 25.64 -4.21 14.80
CA TYR A 18 26.97 -4.19 14.19
C TYR A 18 27.49 -5.60 13.89
N LEU A 19 26.59 -6.59 13.70
CA LEU A 19 26.99 -7.97 13.36
C LEU A 19 27.77 -8.05 12.03
N TYR A 20 27.60 -7.04 11.18
CA TYR A 20 28.32 -6.89 9.93
C TYR A 20 28.98 -5.51 9.90
N PRO A 21 30.21 -5.39 9.35
CA PRO A 21 30.74 -4.10 8.97
C PRO A 21 29.75 -3.41 8.02
N SER A 22 29.71 -2.07 8.03
CA SER A 22 28.92 -1.34 7.04
C SER A 22 29.33 -1.83 5.64
N PRO A 23 28.39 -2.19 4.76
CA PRO A 23 28.75 -2.57 3.40
C PRO A 23 29.53 -1.44 2.76
N GLU A 24 30.57 -1.80 2.00
CA GLU A 24 31.30 -0.81 1.23
C GLU A 24 30.34 -0.16 0.22
N PRO A 25 30.38 1.17 0.06
CA PRO A 25 29.52 1.85 -0.90
C PRO A 25 29.83 1.35 -2.32
N LEU A 26 28.80 1.02 -3.08
CA LEU A 26 28.96 0.69 -4.49
C LEU A 26 29.60 1.87 -5.23
N SER A 27 30.57 1.58 -6.09
CA SER A 27 31.18 2.63 -6.90
C SER A 27 30.15 3.19 -7.90
N HIS A 28 29.84 4.49 -7.77
CA HIS A 28 28.95 5.21 -8.68
C HIS A 28 29.66 5.55 -10.00
N THR A 29 30.13 4.52 -10.70
CA THR A 29 30.72 4.65 -12.03
C THR A 29 29.67 5.08 -13.06
N TRP A 30 30.10 5.42 -14.27
CA TRP A 30 29.17 5.71 -15.36
C TRP A 30 28.26 4.51 -15.69
N VAL A 31 28.74 3.27 -15.51
CA VAL A 31 27.95 2.05 -15.71
C VAL A 31 26.83 1.94 -14.68
N PHE A 32 27.11 2.30 -13.42
CA PHE A 32 26.09 2.35 -12.37
C PHE A 32 24.96 3.30 -12.78
N TRP A 33 25.28 4.53 -13.16
CA TRP A 33 24.28 5.52 -13.56
C TRP A 33 23.52 5.12 -14.82
N LEU A 34 24.21 4.51 -15.80
CA LEU A 34 23.56 3.97 -16.99
C LEU A 34 22.57 2.87 -16.64
N ALA A 35 22.98 1.89 -15.83
CA ALA A 35 22.13 0.79 -15.41
C ALA A 35 20.92 1.28 -14.60
N THR A 36 21.15 2.16 -13.61
CA THR A 36 20.07 2.79 -12.84
C THR A 36 19.13 3.59 -13.74
N GLY A 37 19.67 4.36 -14.70
CA GLY A 37 18.87 5.11 -15.66
C GLY A 37 18.00 4.23 -16.53
N VAL A 38 18.54 3.11 -17.04
CA VAL A 38 17.77 2.12 -17.83
C VAL A 38 16.67 1.49 -16.99
N VAL A 39 16.96 1.04 -15.77
CA VAL A 39 15.96 0.45 -14.88
C VAL A 39 14.87 1.46 -14.54
N ALA A 40 15.23 2.69 -14.20
CA ALA A 40 14.27 3.75 -13.92
C ALA A 40 13.39 4.05 -15.13
N PHE A 41 13.98 4.13 -16.33
CA PHE A 41 13.23 4.33 -17.56
C PHE A 41 12.24 3.19 -17.84
N LEU A 42 12.67 1.93 -17.68
CA LEU A 42 11.81 0.77 -17.87
C LEU A 42 10.68 0.73 -16.83
N ALA A 43 10.96 1.09 -15.57
CA ALA A 43 9.94 1.19 -14.54
C ALA A 43 8.90 2.28 -14.87
N LEU A 44 9.34 3.46 -15.33
CA LEU A 44 8.44 4.53 -15.75
C LEU A 44 7.58 4.13 -16.96
N LEU A 45 8.17 3.46 -17.95
CA LEU A 45 7.43 2.93 -19.10
C LEU A 45 6.40 1.89 -18.67
N PHE A 46 6.78 0.96 -17.79
CA PHE A 46 5.87 -0.03 -17.21
C PHE A 46 4.70 0.66 -16.51
N SER A 47 4.98 1.60 -15.61
CA SER A 47 3.95 2.29 -14.85
C SER A 47 3.01 3.08 -15.75
N ALA A 48 3.54 3.83 -16.71
CA ALA A 48 2.72 4.58 -17.67
C ALA A 48 1.79 3.62 -18.45
N TYR A 49 2.34 2.54 -19.01
CA TYR A 49 1.56 1.56 -19.76
C TYR A 49 0.43 0.96 -18.91
N PHE A 50 0.72 0.48 -17.70
CA PHE A 50 -0.28 -0.16 -16.85
C PHE A 50 -1.31 0.82 -16.28
N ILE A 51 -0.93 2.07 -16.00
CA ILE A 51 -1.89 3.13 -15.65
C ILE A 51 -2.89 3.33 -16.78
N PHE A 52 -2.42 3.52 -18.02
CA PHE A 52 -3.33 3.70 -19.18
C PHE A 52 -4.19 2.46 -19.43
N TYR A 53 -3.59 1.27 -19.36
CA TYR A 53 -4.29 0.02 -19.60
C TYR A 53 -5.39 -0.25 -18.55
N LEU A 54 -5.07 -0.12 -17.25
CA LEU A 54 -6.01 -0.43 -16.17
C LEU A 54 -7.13 0.60 -16.08
N THR A 55 -6.83 1.88 -16.24
CA THR A 55 -7.86 2.93 -16.26
C THR A 55 -8.76 2.82 -17.48
N GLY A 56 -8.20 2.50 -18.66
CA GLY A 56 -8.99 2.22 -19.87
C GLY A 56 -9.88 0.98 -19.72
N ARG A 57 -9.41 -0.07 -19.05
CA ARG A 57 -10.27 -1.22 -18.70
C ARG A 57 -11.38 -0.85 -17.73
N HIS A 58 -11.10 0.01 -16.75
CA HIS A 58 -12.13 0.48 -15.82
C HIS A 58 -13.21 1.26 -16.56
N ASP A 59 -12.82 2.19 -17.45
CA ASP A 59 -13.74 2.96 -18.29
C ASP A 59 -14.57 2.06 -19.24
N ALA A 60 -14.02 0.90 -19.63
CA ALA A 60 -14.73 -0.11 -20.41
C ALA A 60 -15.56 -1.10 -19.56
N PHE A 61 -15.66 -0.90 -18.24
CA PHE A 61 -16.33 -1.81 -17.30
C PHE A 61 -15.74 -3.24 -17.28
N LEU A 62 -14.43 -3.36 -17.55
CA LEU A 62 -13.69 -4.61 -17.65
C LEU A 62 -12.78 -4.87 -16.44
N THR A 63 -13.09 -4.27 -15.29
CA THR A 63 -12.43 -4.49 -13.98
C THR A 63 -13.34 -5.27 -13.04
N ASN A 64 -12.76 -5.89 -12.00
CA ASN A 64 -13.54 -6.51 -10.92
C ASN A 64 -14.23 -5.42 -10.10
N ALA A 65 -15.47 -5.09 -10.49
CA ALA A 65 -16.20 -3.95 -9.93
C ALA A 65 -16.52 -4.13 -8.44
N GLU A 66 -16.76 -5.37 -8.00
CA GLU A 66 -17.02 -5.70 -6.60
C GLU A 66 -15.79 -5.40 -5.72
N ASP A 67 -14.65 -6.04 -6.02
CA ASP A 67 -13.40 -5.85 -5.27
C ASP A 67 -12.95 -4.37 -5.27
N LEU A 68 -12.99 -3.72 -6.43
CA LEU A 68 -12.57 -2.33 -6.54
C LEU A 68 -13.52 -1.38 -5.81
N GLY A 69 -14.83 -1.63 -5.88
CA GLY A 69 -15.85 -0.84 -5.18
C GLY A 69 -15.74 -0.97 -3.67
N ILE A 70 -15.44 -2.16 -3.16
CA ILE A 70 -15.14 -2.40 -1.74
C ILE A 70 -14.01 -1.49 -1.27
N MET A 71 -12.90 -1.47 -2.01
CA MET A 71 -11.72 -0.69 -1.64
C MET A 71 -12.00 0.81 -1.72
N ASP A 72 -12.65 1.25 -2.80
CA ASP A 72 -13.06 2.64 -3.04
C ASP A 72 -13.95 3.16 -1.90
N GLN A 73 -14.97 2.39 -1.53
CA GLN A 73 -15.89 2.76 -0.47
C GLN A 73 -15.21 2.81 0.89
N ALA A 74 -14.36 1.83 1.22
CA ALA A 74 -13.66 1.78 2.50
C ALA A 74 -12.76 3.01 2.71
N ILE A 75 -11.97 3.39 1.70
CA ILE A 75 -11.06 4.54 1.83
C ILE A 75 -11.78 5.88 1.74
N TRP A 76 -12.81 6.01 0.90
CA TRP A 76 -13.65 7.20 0.86
C TRP A 76 -14.31 7.45 2.22
N ASN A 77 -14.94 6.41 2.79
CA ASN A 77 -15.60 6.51 4.08
C ASN A 77 -14.63 6.84 5.21
N THR A 78 -13.38 6.38 5.13
CA THR A 78 -12.33 6.70 6.12
C THR A 78 -12.09 8.20 6.25
N VAL A 79 -11.99 8.92 5.13
CA VAL A 79 -11.83 10.38 5.15
C VAL A 79 -13.14 11.14 5.40
N HIS A 80 -14.29 10.44 5.40
CA HIS A 80 -15.62 10.98 5.71
C HIS A 80 -16.16 10.56 7.09
N GLY A 81 -15.30 10.05 7.97
CA GLY A 81 -15.64 9.77 9.37
C GLY A 81 -16.23 8.38 9.63
N GLN A 82 -16.24 7.48 8.65
CA GLN A 82 -16.66 6.09 8.79
C GLN A 82 -15.49 5.14 8.48
N LEU A 83 -14.74 4.76 9.51
CA LEU A 83 -13.46 4.09 9.35
C LEU A 83 -13.55 2.75 8.60
N LEU A 84 -12.96 2.73 7.39
CA LEU A 84 -12.93 1.60 6.44
C LEU A 84 -14.29 0.92 6.26
N HIS A 85 -15.37 1.67 6.35
CA HIS A 85 -16.71 1.13 6.28
C HIS A 85 -17.07 0.75 4.84
N GLN A 86 -17.68 -0.43 4.66
CA GLN A 86 -18.14 -0.93 3.37
C GLN A 86 -19.52 -1.57 3.49
N THR A 87 -20.33 -1.41 2.44
CA THR A 87 -21.67 -1.99 2.25
C THR A 87 -21.71 -2.96 1.06
N ILE A 88 -20.66 -2.99 0.23
CA ILE A 88 -20.49 -3.93 -0.89
C ILE A 88 -20.01 -5.28 -0.33
N CYS A 89 -20.83 -5.83 0.56
CA CYS A 89 -20.70 -7.13 1.18
C CYS A 89 -22.05 -7.39 1.85
N ASN A 90 -22.75 -8.47 1.46
CA ASN A 90 -24.08 -8.76 1.97
C ASN A 90 -24.16 -10.17 2.54
N ILE A 91 -25.03 -10.36 3.52
CA ILE A 91 -25.20 -11.63 4.23
C ILE A 91 -25.71 -12.79 3.35
N VAL A 92 -26.22 -12.49 2.15
CA VAL A 92 -26.75 -13.49 1.21
C VAL A 92 -25.60 -14.19 0.47
N HIS A 93 -24.56 -13.45 0.10
CA HIS A 93 -23.43 -13.95 -0.70
C HIS A 93 -22.11 -14.02 0.08
N ASP A 94 -21.99 -13.31 1.20
CA ASP A 94 -20.80 -13.30 2.04
C ASP A 94 -21.17 -13.42 3.53
N THR A 95 -20.90 -14.59 4.11
CA THR A 95 -21.15 -14.88 5.53
C THR A 95 -20.24 -14.10 6.48
N ASN A 96 -19.18 -13.45 5.97
CA ASN A 96 -18.35 -12.56 6.77
C ASN A 96 -19.05 -11.23 7.05
N CYS A 97 -20.13 -10.92 6.32
CA CYS A 97 -21.01 -9.79 6.59
C CYS A 97 -22.15 -10.14 7.54
N TYR A 98 -22.34 -9.29 8.55
CA TYR A 98 -23.32 -9.53 9.63
C TYR A 98 -24.42 -8.46 9.73
N SER A 99 -24.39 -7.42 8.89
CA SER A 99 -25.38 -6.32 8.91
C SER A 99 -25.76 -5.89 7.50
N LEU A 100 -27.01 -5.43 7.34
CA LEU A 100 -27.47 -4.74 6.14
C LEU A 100 -26.89 -3.33 6.01
N ASP A 101 -26.45 -2.75 7.13
CA ASP A 101 -25.77 -1.45 7.16
C ASP A 101 -24.30 -1.53 6.75
N GLY A 102 -23.81 -2.71 6.33
CA GLY A 102 -22.40 -2.94 6.04
C GLY A 102 -21.55 -3.18 7.30
N ILE A 103 -20.24 -3.28 7.09
CA ILE A 103 -19.26 -3.60 8.13
C ILE A 103 -17.99 -2.75 7.97
N SER A 104 -17.21 -2.59 9.03
CA SER A 104 -15.83 -2.13 8.84
C SER A 104 -15.01 -3.22 8.17
N ARG A 105 -14.21 -2.86 7.17
CA ARG A 105 -13.28 -3.79 6.50
C ARG A 105 -12.30 -4.43 7.48
N PHE A 106 -11.96 -3.74 8.59
CA PHE A 106 -11.15 -4.32 9.66
C PHE A 106 -11.72 -5.59 10.29
N ALA A 107 -13.04 -5.81 10.19
CA ALA A 107 -13.67 -7.02 10.70
C ALA A 107 -13.28 -8.28 9.89
N ILE A 108 -12.85 -8.10 8.64
CA ILE A 108 -12.58 -9.20 7.70
C ILE A 108 -11.16 -9.18 7.12
N HIS A 109 -10.53 -8.00 7.00
CA HIS A 109 -9.19 -7.80 6.44
C HIS A 109 -8.42 -6.76 7.25
N PHE A 110 -7.18 -7.08 7.63
CA PHE A 110 -6.30 -6.13 8.32
C PHE A 110 -5.31 -5.51 7.32
N GLU A 111 -5.62 -4.31 6.85
CA GLU A 111 -4.84 -3.61 5.81
C GLU A 111 -4.47 -2.17 6.22
N PRO A 112 -3.50 -1.98 7.13
CA PRO A 112 -3.11 -0.65 7.62
C PRO A 112 -2.62 0.32 6.53
N ILE A 113 -2.20 -0.19 5.37
CA ILE A 113 -1.80 0.66 4.25
C ILE A 113 -2.96 1.51 3.72
N LEU A 114 -4.22 1.13 3.98
CA LEU A 114 -5.38 1.89 3.54
C LEU A 114 -5.54 3.24 4.24
N PHE A 115 -4.97 3.44 5.44
CA PHE A 115 -5.01 4.74 6.10
C PHE A 115 -4.25 5.83 5.32
N PRO A 116 -2.94 5.69 5.02
CA PRO A 116 -2.25 6.69 4.21
C PRO A 116 -2.80 6.78 2.78
N VAL A 117 -3.28 5.67 2.19
CA VAL A 117 -3.92 5.68 0.87
C VAL A 117 -5.21 6.50 0.87
N SER A 118 -6.01 6.42 1.94
CA SER A 118 -7.26 7.19 2.06
C SER A 118 -7.05 8.70 2.01
N LEU A 119 -5.88 9.20 2.43
CA LEU A 119 -5.57 10.63 2.34
C LEU A 119 -5.55 11.14 0.90
N LEU A 120 -5.26 10.28 -0.09
CA LEU A 120 -5.30 10.67 -1.50
C LEU A 120 -6.73 10.93 -1.99
N TYR A 121 -7.72 10.33 -1.34
CA TYR A 121 -9.14 10.53 -1.64
C TYR A 121 -9.67 11.89 -1.17
N VAL A 122 -8.90 12.64 -0.38
CA VAL A 122 -9.19 14.06 -0.11
C VAL A 122 -9.09 14.88 -1.40
N PHE A 123 -8.19 14.51 -2.31
CA PHE A 123 -7.92 15.25 -3.55
C PHE A 123 -8.50 14.57 -4.79
N TRP A 124 -8.42 13.24 -4.86
CA TRP A 124 -8.83 12.45 -6.02
C TRP A 124 -9.67 11.24 -5.63
N PRO A 125 -10.94 11.44 -5.25
CA PRO A 125 -11.85 10.35 -4.90
C PRO A 125 -12.43 9.68 -6.15
N ASP A 126 -11.62 8.84 -6.77
CA ASP A 126 -11.98 8.09 -7.97
C ASP A 126 -11.35 6.68 -7.87
N PRO A 127 -12.07 5.59 -8.22
CA PRO A 127 -11.52 4.23 -8.21
C PRO A 127 -10.23 4.07 -9.04
N LYS A 128 -10.04 4.89 -10.08
CA LYS A 128 -8.80 4.92 -10.88
C LYS A 128 -7.60 5.40 -10.08
N THR A 129 -7.80 6.20 -9.01
CA THR A 129 -6.73 6.56 -8.07
C THR A 129 -6.12 5.31 -7.44
N LEU A 130 -6.93 4.34 -7.03
CA LEU A 130 -6.45 3.06 -6.51
C LEU A 130 -5.64 2.27 -7.53
N LEU A 131 -6.10 2.23 -8.79
CA LEU A 131 -5.40 1.54 -9.89
C LEU A 131 -4.04 2.19 -10.18
N VAL A 132 -3.96 3.52 -10.12
CA VAL A 132 -2.70 4.26 -10.27
C VAL A 132 -1.75 3.92 -9.14
N ILE A 133 -2.20 3.98 -7.88
CA ILE A 133 -1.36 3.67 -6.71
C ILE A 133 -0.86 2.23 -6.76
N GLN A 134 -1.74 1.28 -7.07
CA GLN A 134 -1.39 -0.14 -7.21
C GLN A 134 -0.32 -0.37 -8.28
N THR A 135 -0.27 0.46 -9.32
CA THR A 135 0.74 0.35 -10.39
C THR A 135 2.11 0.93 -9.98
N LEU A 136 2.14 1.81 -8.97
CA LEU A 136 3.34 2.52 -8.53
C LEU A 136 4.09 1.84 -7.37
N VAL A 137 3.46 0.88 -6.70
CA VAL A 137 4.01 0.15 -5.52
C VAL A 137 4.33 -1.29 -5.89
#